data_AF-A0A7L3UMY4-F1
#
_entry.id   AF-A0A7L3UMY4-F1
#
_cell.length_a   1.000
_cell.length_b   1.000
_cell.length_c   1.000
_cell.angle_alpha   90.00
_cell.angle_beta   90.00
_cell.angle_gamma   90.00
#
_symmetry.space_group_name_H-M   'P 1'
#
loop_
_entity.id
_entity.type
_entity.pdbx_description
1 polymer ?
#
loop_
_entity_poly.entity_id
_entity_poly.type
_entity_poly.pdbx_seq_one_letter_code
_entity_poly.pdbx_strand_id
1 'polypeptide(L)'
;MRVTLCQAALAGAISLNLLLLFCAWRGPGRSPPSCRPPRGVPGVTVLLRDFEDFDNDLAGTARSFASLPVPVLVAAEAAPYPPVPLPAGVRLLPLRPVADQPPPLAHPELHVRTRHVALVPDGTRAVPGLLERMRDALEQGPSDTRLVAAPVGSVPLRCLELRLEPRAWTARYSTGAPGVCRAVEGTAVLLLRTRDLFALPFPLARPVPTAIFVQAVLRGWGLRVVPVAFPASRRPPVSPHSHWKAENLAESRRRRLMRDLGIKREVLADGRERWYGCAKETARCFGTVHARTPQYLLAGRWTPPCCLRALRETARHVAGALEAAGVRYWLEGGSLLGAARLGDIIPWDYDVDLGIYQEDVGKCRWLAAAAAGEPVEDAEGFLWEKAVEGDFYRVHYSRSNRLHVDLWPFYPRGGVMTKDTWLGHPQDVEFPESFLQPRVPMAFAGFTAMAPNNARAFLELKFGPGAIENPEYPNPDVKRLGQD
;
A
#
# COMPACT_ATOMS: atom_id res chain seq x y z
N MET A 1 11.18 72.66 -4.33
CA MET A 1 12.09 71.65 -3.74
C MET A 1 13.01 71.14 -4.83
N ARG A 2 14.33 71.28 -4.69
CA ARG A 2 15.29 70.78 -5.68
C ARG A 2 15.44 69.26 -5.47
N VAL A 3 15.00 68.47 -6.44
CA VAL A 3 15.20 67.02 -6.47
C VAL A 3 16.71 66.78 -6.56
N THR A 4 17.26 66.02 -5.62
CA THR A 4 18.68 65.70 -5.62
C THR A 4 19.00 64.69 -6.73
N LEU A 5 20.23 64.71 -7.26
CA LEU A 5 20.70 63.74 -8.27
C LEU A 5 20.43 62.28 -7.87
N CYS A 6 20.50 61.98 -6.57
CA CYS A 6 20.21 60.65 -6.04
C CYS A 6 18.72 60.28 -6.13
N GLN A 7 17.82 61.24 -5.88
CA GLN A 7 16.37 61.04 -6.04
C GLN A 7 15.96 60.86 -7.51
N ALA A 8 16.61 61.57 -8.43
CA ALA A 8 16.40 61.39 -9.86
C ALA A 8 16.88 60.02 -10.36
N ALA A 9 18.05 59.56 -9.88
CA ALA A 9 18.58 58.23 -10.21
C ALA A 9 17.68 57.10 -9.69
N LEU A 10 17.17 57.23 -8.46
CA LEU A 10 16.26 56.25 -7.87
C LEU A 10 14.92 56.18 -8.61
N ALA A 11 14.36 57.33 -8.98
CA ALA A 11 13.13 57.39 -9.78
C ALA A 11 13.33 56.77 -11.18
N GLY A 12 14.49 56.98 -11.80
CA GLY A 12 14.85 56.35 -13.08
C GLY A 12 14.96 54.82 -12.98
N ALA A 13 15.59 54.31 -11.93
CA ALA A 13 15.72 52.87 -11.69
C ALA A 13 14.37 52.19 -11.43
N ILE A 14 13.49 52.83 -10.65
CA ILE A 14 12.13 52.34 -10.39
C ILE A 14 11.31 52.33 -11.68
N SER A 15 11.39 53.39 -12.48
CA SER A 15 10.68 53.49 -13.76
C SER A 15 11.15 52.42 -14.75
N LEU A 16 12.45 52.14 -14.82
CA LEU A 16 13.01 51.10 -15.68
C LEU A 16 12.54 49.70 -15.26
N ASN A 17 12.52 49.41 -13.94
CA ASN A 17 12.02 48.13 -13.43
C ASN A 17 10.52 47.94 -13.70
N LEU A 18 9.72 49.00 -13.56
CA LEU A 18 8.29 48.96 -13.90
C LEU A 18 8.06 48.77 -15.40
N LEU A 19 8.91 49.36 -16.25
CA LEU A 19 8.84 49.17 -17.70
C LEU A 19 9.22 47.75 -18.11
N LEU A 20 10.25 47.17 -17.47
CA LEU A 20 10.66 45.77 -17.68
C LEU A 20 9.56 44.79 -17.24
N LEU A 21 8.92 45.04 -16.09
CA LEU A 21 7.76 44.26 -15.62
C LEU A 21 6.58 44.38 -16.59
N PHE A 22 6.29 45.58 -17.09
CA PHE A 22 5.21 45.81 -18.06
C PHE A 22 5.48 45.11 -19.40
N CYS A 23 6.72 45.13 -19.89
CA CYS A 23 7.15 44.41 -21.09
C CYS A 23 7.09 42.88 -20.91
N ALA A 24 7.43 42.36 -19.73
CA ALA A 24 7.29 40.94 -19.40
C ALA A 24 5.83 40.50 -19.32
N TRP A 25 4.92 41.39 -18.91
CA TRP A 25 3.49 41.10 -18.79
C TRP A 25 2.71 41.21 -20.12
N ARG A 26 3.18 42.03 -21.06
CA ARG A 26 2.56 42.22 -22.40
C ARG A 26 3.24 41.50 -23.55
N GLY A 27 4.36 40.82 -23.32
CA GLY A 27 4.97 39.97 -24.34
C GLY A 27 4.01 38.83 -24.75
N PRO A 28 3.85 38.51 -26.05
CA PRO A 28 2.98 37.43 -26.47
C PRO A 28 3.46 36.15 -25.80
N GLY A 29 2.55 35.46 -25.11
CA GLY A 29 2.81 34.20 -24.42
C GLY A 29 3.33 33.14 -25.39
N ARG A 30 4.64 33.12 -25.61
CA ARG A 30 5.33 31.95 -26.11
C ARG A 30 5.26 30.95 -24.97
N SER A 31 4.28 30.05 -25.07
CA SER A 31 4.35 28.73 -24.45
C SER A 31 5.80 28.26 -24.55
N PRO A 32 6.45 27.79 -23.46
CA PRO A 32 7.76 27.19 -23.59
C PRO A 32 7.66 26.15 -24.71
N PRO A 33 8.65 26.06 -25.62
CA PRO A 33 8.60 25.03 -26.65
C PRO A 33 8.35 23.74 -25.90
N SER A 34 7.27 23.02 -26.25
CA SER A 34 7.06 21.71 -25.66
C SER A 34 8.36 20.97 -25.96
N CYS A 35 9.19 20.72 -24.95
CA CYS A 35 10.33 19.85 -25.07
C CYS A 35 9.71 18.48 -25.33
N ARG A 36 9.40 18.20 -26.60
CA ARG A 36 9.12 16.86 -27.05
C ARG A 36 10.44 16.14 -26.78
N PRO A 37 10.48 15.18 -25.84
CA PRO A 37 11.69 14.39 -25.66
C PRO A 37 12.12 13.86 -27.03
N PRO A 38 13.42 13.87 -27.36
CA PRO A 38 13.89 13.42 -28.65
C PRO A 38 13.29 12.06 -28.95
N ARG A 39 12.65 11.91 -30.12
CA ARG A 39 12.06 10.62 -30.53
C ARG A 39 13.17 9.57 -30.48
N GLY A 40 13.06 8.61 -29.57
CA GLY A 40 14.05 7.55 -29.40
C GLY A 40 14.35 6.84 -30.72
N VAL A 41 15.56 6.28 -30.82
CA VAL A 41 16.01 5.55 -32.02
C VAL A 41 15.17 4.26 -32.13
N PRO A 42 14.66 3.88 -33.31
CA PRO A 42 14.01 2.59 -33.48
C PRO A 42 14.91 1.44 -33.01
N GLY A 43 14.36 0.48 -32.28
CA GLY A 43 15.12 -0.65 -31.74
C GLY A 43 14.73 -1.00 -30.31
N VAL A 44 15.39 -2.02 -29.77
CA VAL A 44 15.16 -2.56 -28.43
C VAL A 44 16.48 -2.49 -27.65
N THR A 45 16.45 -1.99 -26.42
CA THR A 45 17.56 -2.15 -25.46
C THR A 45 17.22 -3.29 -24.50
N VAL A 46 18.14 -4.22 -24.33
CA VAL A 46 18.03 -5.30 -23.35
C VAL A 46 18.52 -4.78 -22.00
N LEU A 47 17.73 -4.99 -20.96
CA LEU A 47 18.05 -4.59 -19.59
C LEU A 47 17.96 -5.80 -18.65
N LEU A 48 19.08 -6.14 -18.03
CA LEU A 48 19.23 -7.23 -17.07
C LEU A 48 19.21 -6.65 -15.66
N ARG A 49 18.21 -7.01 -14.86
CA ARG A 49 17.99 -6.45 -13.51
C ARG A 49 17.71 -7.49 -12.43
N ASP A 50 16.94 -8.52 -12.76
CA ASP A 50 16.63 -9.60 -11.82
C ASP A 50 17.67 -10.72 -11.95
N PHE A 51 18.71 -10.62 -11.11
CA PHE A 51 19.75 -11.63 -10.89
C PHE A 51 20.24 -11.58 -9.43
N GLU A 52 20.92 -12.64 -8.98
CA GLU A 52 21.55 -12.69 -7.65
C GLU A 52 23.07 -12.71 -7.76
N ASP A 53 23.76 -11.83 -7.02
CA ASP A 53 25.21 -11.69 -7.15
C ASP A 53 25.98 -12.99 -6.84
N PHE A 54 25.47 -13.78 -5.90
CA PHE A 54 26.12 -15.01 -5.42
C PHE A 54 25.90 -16.24 -6.33
N ASP A 55 24.90 -16.22 -7.20
CA ASP A 55 24.58 -17.32 -8.13
C ASP A 55 23.73 -16.77 -9.29
N ASN A 56 24.37 -16.56 -10.45
CA ASN A 56 23.74 -15.97 -11.63
C ASN A 56 24.36 -16.48 -12.94
N ASP A 57 23.68 -16.25 -14.05
CA ASP A 57 24.08 -16.50 -15.44
C ASP A 57 24.43 -15.22 -16.16
N LEU A 58 24.71 -14.16 -15.43
CA LEU A 58 24.62 -12.83 -15.97
C LEU A 58 25.54 -12.64 -17.17
N ALA A 59 26.76 -13.20 -17.12
CA ALA A 59 27.69 -13.23 -18.25
C ALA A 59 27.17 -14.04 -19.45
N GLY A 60 26.54 -15.21 -19.20
CA GLY A 60 25.97 -16.07 -20.24
C GLY A 60 24.76 -15.44 -20.92
N THR A 61 23.84 -14.90 -20.12
CA THR A 61 22.68 -14.13 -20.57
C THR A 61 23.12 -12.91 -21.38
N ALA A 62 24.02 -12.09 -20.83
CA ALA A 62 24.51 -10.89 -21.50
C ALA A 62 25.22 -11.22 -22.83
N ARG A 63 26.08 -12.24 -22.86
CA ARG A 63 26.74 -12.70 -24.10
C ARG A 63 25.76 -13.15 -25.16
N SER A 64 24.72 -13.90 -24.76
CA SER A 64 23.70 -14.38 -25.69
C SER A 64 22.97 -13.22 -26.36
N PHE A 65 22.58 -12.18 -25.61
CA PHE A 65 21.89 -11.02 -26.20
C PHE A 65 22.83 -10.05 -26.92
N ALA A 66 24.08 -9.91 -26.47
CA ALA A 66 25.09 -9.10 -27.15
C ALA A 66 25.51 -9.66 -28.52
N SER A 67 25.17 -10.92 -28.83
CA SER A 67 25.32 -11.48 -30.17
C SER A 67 24.28 -10.96 -31.17
N LEU A 68 23.20 -10.33 -30.68
CA LEU A 68 22.22 -9.61 -31.49
C LEU A 68 22.65 -8.14 -31.64
N PRO A 69 22.20 -7.43 -32.69
CA PRO A 69 22.51 -6.01 -32.90
C PRO A 69 21.66 -5.10 -31.99
N VAL A 70 21.70 -5.34 -30.67
CA VAL A 70 20.94 -4.61 -29.65
C VAL A 70 21.85 -4.13 -28.52
N PRO A 71 21.63 -2.93 -27.94
CA PRO A 71 22.34 -2.52 -26.73
C PRO A 71 21.92 -3.41 -25.55
N VAL A 72 22.90 -3.83 -24.73
CA VAL A 72 22.66 -4.62 -23.52
C VAL A 72 23.18 -3.83 -22.31
N LEU A 73 22.30 -3.64 -21.32
CA LEU A 73 22.59 -2.97 -20.07
C LEU A 73 22.37 -3.93 -18.89
N VAL A 74 23.27 -3.88 -17.92
CA VAL A 74 23.14 -4.59 -16.63
C VAL A 74 22.87 -3.56 -15.56
N ALA A 75 21.67 -3.55 -14.99
CA ALA A 75 21.25 -2.59 -13.98
C ALA A 75 21.40 -3.16 -12.57
N ALA A 76 22.27 -2.57 -11.76
CA ALA A 76 22.62 -3.06 -10.43
C ALA A 76 22.73 -1.94 -9.40
N GLU A 77 22.44 -2.23 -8.13
CA GLU A 77 22.61 -1.25 -7.03
C GLU A 77 24.09 -0.97 -6.75
N ALA A 78 24.92 -1.98 -6.94
CA ALA A 78 26.37 -1.93 -6.83
C ALA A 78 26.97 -2.82 -7.92
N ALA A 79 28.28 -2.71 -8.16
CA ALA A 79 28.96 -3.64 -9.05
C ALA A 79 28.78 -5.08 -8.56
N PRO A 80 28.34 -6.03 -9.42
CA PRO A 80 28.15 -7.43 -9.01
C PRO A 80 29.42 -8.05 -8.43
N TYR A 81 29.28 -8.79 -7.33
CA TYR A 81 30.37 -9.52 -6.69
C TYR A 81 29.98 -10.97 -6.35
N PRO A 82 30.77 -12.00 -6.75
CA PRO A 82 32.09 -11.92 -7.40
C PRO A 82 32.05 -11.25 -8.78
N PRO A 83 33.17 -10.69 -9.28
CA PRO A 83 33.20 -9.96 -10.54
C PRO A 83 32.67 -10.80 -11.69
N VAL A 84 31.67 -10.27 -12.39
CA VAL A 84 31.06 -10.93 -13.55
C VAL A 84 31.77 -10.46 -14.83
N PRO A 85 32.37 -11.35 -15.64
CA PRO A 85 33.05 -10.97 -16.88
C PRO A 85 32.03 -10.63 -17.98
N LEU A 86 31.58 -9.37 -18.00
CA LEU A 86 30.64 -8.87 -19.00
C LEU A 86 31.31 -8.83 -20.39
N PRO A 87 30.61 -9.24 -21.46
CA PRO A 87 31.16 -9.19 -22.82
C PRO A 87 31.36 -7.74 -23.28
N ALA A 88 32.28 -7.55 -24.25
CA ALA A 88 32.52 -6.25 -24.86
C ALA A 88 31.21 -5.65 -25.42
N GLY A 89 31.00 -4.35 -25.18
CA GLY A 89 29.79 -3.62 -25.59
C GLY A 89 28.62 -3.69 -24.60
N VAL A 90 28.66 -4.60 -23.61
CA VAL A 90 27.70 -4.61 -22.50
C VAL A 90 28.12 -3.57 -21.46
N ARG A 91 27.17 -2.73 -21.02
CA ARG A 91 27.45 -1.68 -20.03
C ARG A 91 26.78 -1.97 -18.69
N LEU A 92 27.51 -1.72 -17.61
CA LEU A 92 26.95 -1.66 -16.26
C LEU A 92 26.26 -0.32 -16.06
N LEU A 93 25.04 -0.36 -15.52
CA LEU A 93 24.22 0.79 -15.16
C LEU A 93 24.06 0.81 -13.64
N PRO A 94 24.80 1.66 -12.92
CA PRO A 94 24.65 1.81 -11.48
C PRO A 94 23.31 2.51 -11.17
N LEU A 95 22.50 1.92 -10.30
CA LEU A 95 21.21 2.49 -9.89
C LEU A 95 21.29 3.32 -8.62
N ARG A 96 22.32 3.08 -7.81
CA ARG A 96 22.55 3.82 -6.57
C ARG A 96 23.39 5.05 -6.86
N PRO A 97 22.95 6.26 -6.46
CA PRO A 97 23.80 7.43 -6.47
C PRO A 97 25.04 7.21 -5.60
N VAL A 98 26.22 7.56 -6.13
CA VAL A 98 27.48 7.57 -5.39
C VAL A 98 27.96 9.01 -5.31
N ALA A 99 28.35 9.47 -4.12
CA ALA A 99 28.59 10.88 -3.84
C ALA A 99 29.73 11.50 -4.67
N ASP A 100 30.69 10.68 -5.10
CA ASP A 100 31.85 11.05 -5.90
C ASP A 100 31.61 10.92 -7.42
N GLN A 101 30.40 10.52 -7.85
CA GLN A 101 30.04 10.33 -9.25
C GLN A 101 29.04 11.39 -9.72
N PRO A 102 29.15 11.87 -10.99
CA PRO A 102 28.23 12.88 -11.49
C PRO A 102 26.79 12.35 -11.54
N PRO A 103 25.78 13.22 -11.29
CA PRO A 103 24.36 12.84 -11.24
C PRO A 103 23.82 11.94 -12.37
N PRO A 104 24.21 12.10 -13.66
CA PRO A 104 23.60 11.33 -14.76
C PRO A 104 23.80 9.82 -14.66
N LEU A 105 24.74 9.33 -13.85
CA LEU A 105 25.01 7.90 -13.70
C LEU A 105 23.86 7.14 -13.02
N ALA A 106 23.11 7.79 -12.13
CA ALA A 106 22.01 7.17 -11.39
C ALA A 106 20.63 7.30 -12.08
N HIS A 107 20.58 7.89 -13.29
CA HIS A 107 19.35 8.16 -14.03
C HIS A 107 19.19 7.16 -15.21
N PRO A 108 18.59 5.98 -14.99
CA PRO A 108 18.54 4.91 -16.00
C PRO A 108 17.90 5.33 -17.33
N GLU A 109 16.98 6.29 -17.30
CA GLU A 109 16.32 6.89 -18.46
C GLU A 109 17.28 7.58 -19.44
N LEU A 110 18.43 8.08 -18.96
CA LEU A 110 19.43 8.75 -19.81
C LEU A 110 20.33 7.75 -20.56
N HIS A 111 20.36 6.49 -20.12
CA HIS A 111 21.23 5.45 -20.68
C HIS A 111 20.55 4.59 -21.76
N VAL A 112 19.23 4.70 -21.88
CA VAL A 112 18.42 3.98 -22.87
C VAL A 112 17.98 4.94 -23.98
N ARG A 113 18.52 4.76 -25.19
CA ARG A 113 18.22 5.62 -26.36
C ARG A 113 17.21 5.03 -27.33
N THR A 114 16.92 3.73 -27.21
CA THR A 114 16.01 3.01 -28.08
C THR A 114 14.55 3.28 -27.68
N ARG A 115 13.60 3.05 -28.59
CA ARG A 115 12.16 3.24 -28.34
C ARG A 115 11.55 2.19 -27.40
N HIS A 116 12.17 1.02 -27.31
CA HIS A 116 11.66 -0.13 -26.56
C HIS A 116 12.73 -0.68 -25.63
N VAL A 117 12.30 -1.21 -24.49
CA VAL A 117 13.15 -1.95 -23.56
C VAL A 117 12.62 -3.36 -23.40
N ALA A 118 13.52 -4.33 -23.44
CA ALA A 118 13.27 -5.70 -23.04
C ALA A 118 13.92 -5.97 -21.68
N LEU A 119 13.08 -6.14 -20.66
CA LEU A 119 13.49 -6.57 -19.32
C LEU A 119 13.66 -8.07 -19.35
N VAL A 120 14.91 -8.53 -19.26
CA VAL A 120 15.28 -9.93 -19.44
C VAL A 120 15.73 -10.51 -18.08
N PRO A 121 15.08 -11.58 -17.58
CA PRO A 121 15.52 -12.24 -16.37
C PRO A 121 16.81 -13.02 -16.61
N ASP A 122 17.59 -13.21 -15.56
CA ASP A 122 18.79 -14.02 -15.63
C ASP A 122 18.50 -15.47 -16.04
N GLY A 123 19.48 -16.11 -16.68
CA GLY A 123 19.34 -17.45 -17.24
C GLY A 123 18.61 -17.50 -18.59
N THR A 124 18.29 -16.37 -19.22
CA THR A 124 17.62 -16.35 -20.53
C THR A 124 18.64 -16.44 -21.68
N ARG A 125 18.28 -17.08 -22.80
CA ARG A 125 19.06 -17.08 -24.04
C ARG A 125 18.31 -16.38 -25.15
N ALA A 126 19.03 -15.59 -25.94
CA ALA A 126 18.47 -14.80 -27.03
C ALA A 126 18.08 -15.68 -28.23
N VAL A 127 17.03 -15.27 -28.94
CA VAL A 127 16.57 -15.88 -30.19
C VAL A 127 16.46 -14.77 -31.24
N PRO A 128 17.13 -14.89 -32.39
CA PRO A 128 17.00 -13.91 -33.47
C PRO A 128 15.54 -13.69 -33.87
N GLY A 129 15.13 -12.43 -34.04
CA GLY A 129 13.76 -12.07 -34.47
C GLY A 129 12.69 -12.12 -33.37
N LEU A 130 12.97 -12.65 -32.17
CA LEU A 130 11.95 -12.75 -31.12
C LEU A 130 11.66 -11.39 -30.45
N LEU A 131 12.67 -10.55 -30.25
CA LEU A 131 12.46 -9.19 -29.72
C LEU A 131 11.66 -8.32 -30.70
N GLU A 132 11.89 -8.49 -32.00
CA GLU A 132 11.14 -7.84 -33.08
C GLU A 132 9.69 -8.31 -33.09
N ARG A 133 9.43 -9.63 -32.97
CA ARG A 133 8.07 -10.17 -32.84
C ARG A 133 7.35 -9.63 -31.62
N MET A 134 8.02 -9.51 -30.47
CA MET A 134 7.44 -8.91 -29.27
C MET A 134 7.12 -7.43 -29.46
N ARG A 135 8.02 -6.66 -30.09
CA ARG A 135 7.79 -5.25 -30.45
C ARG A 135 6.60 -5.11 -31.38
N ASP A 136 6.52 -5.94 -32.41
CA ASP A 136 5.43 -5.88 -33.39
C ASP A 136 4.10 -6.25 -32.73
N ALA A 137 4.08 -7.25 -31.82
CA ALA A 137 2.90 -7.59 -31.02
C ALA A 137 2.45 -6.46 -30.09
N LEU A 138 3.39 -5.61 -29.61
CA LEU A 138 3.10 -4.43 -28.80
C LEU A 138 2.51 -3.30 -29.65
N GLU A 139 3.11 -3.00 -30.80
CA GLU A 139 2.73 -1.86 -31.64
C GLU A 139 1.48 -2.13 -32.50
N GLN A 140 1.23 -3.38 -32.87
CA GLN A 140 0.03 -3.82 -33.59
C GLN A 140 -1.09 -4.28 -32.66
N GLY A 141 -0.84 -4.28 -31.34
CA GLY A 141 -1.83 -4.65 -30.35
C GLY A 141 -2.94 -3.61 -30.19
N PRO A 142 -4.02 -3.96 -29.46
CA PRO A 142 -5.03 -3.01 -29.01
C PRO A 142 -4.43 -1.79 -28.30
N SER A 143 -5.14 -0.66 -28.32
CA SER A 143 -4.62 0.63 -27.85
C SER A 143 -4.20 0.65 -26.37
N ASP A 144 -4.80 -0.21 -25.55
CA ASP A 144 -4.53 -0.40 -24.12
C ASP A 144 -3.33 -1.34 -23.85
N THR A 145 -2.88 -2.11 -24.85
CA THR A 145 -1.69 -2.94 -24.74
C THR A 145 -0.46 -2.04 -24.61
N ARG A 146 0.23 -2.20 -23.47
CA ARG A 146 1.47 -1.46 -23.15
C ARG A 146 2.61 -2.38 -22.75
N LEU A 147 2.32 -3.66 -22.56
CA LEU A 147 3.25 -4.70 -22.13
C LEU A 147 3.10 -5.94 -23.01
N VAL A 148 4.23 -6.53 -23.38
CA VAL A 148 4.27 -7.85 -24.00
C VAL A 148 5.18 -8.76 -23.18
N ALA A 149 4.71 -9.98 -22.90
CA ALA A 149 5.47 -10.99 -22.18
C ALA A 149 5.75 -12.20 -23.09
N ALA A 150 6.97 -12.73 -23.02
CA ALA A 150 7.35 -13.99 -23.65
C ALA A 150 7.84 -14.97 -22.57
N PRO A 151 7.38 -16.23 -22.56
CA PRO A 151 7.87 -17.24 -21.62
C PRO A 151 9.38 -17.47 -21.74
N VAL A 152 10.01 -17.90 -20.65
CA VAL A 152 11.39 -18.39 -20.64
C VAL A 152 11.39 -19.86 -20.22
N GLY A 153 11.98 -20.72 -21.05
CA GLY A 153 12.01 -22.17 -20.84
C GLY A 153 10.77 -22.89 -21.36
N SER A 154 10.53 -24.10 -20.86
CA SER A 154 9.44 -24.99 -21.29
C SER A 154 8.13 -24.81 -20.51
N VAL A 155 8.18 -24.10 -19.37
CA VAL A 155 7.00 -23.87 -18.53
C VAL A 155 6.19 -22.70 -19.09
N PRO A 156 4.90 -22.88 -19.44
CA PRO A 156 4.07 -21.80 -19.95
C PRO A 156 3.78 -20.76 -18.86
N LEU A 157 3.59 -19.50 -19.27
CA LEU A 157 3.14 -18.45 -18.36
C LEU A 157 1.67 -18.67 -18.00
N ARG A 158 1.36 -18.54 -16.71
CA ARG A 158 -0.03 -18.46 -16.26
C ARG A 158 -0.48 -17.01 -16.29
N CYS A 159 -1.49 -16.71 -17.09
CA CYS A 159 -2.10 -15.39 -17.11
C CYS A 159 -2.91 -15.16 -15.83
N LEU A 160 -2.76 -13.96 -15.26
CA LEU A 160 -3.46 -13.54 -14.04
C LEU A 160 -4.22 -12.23 -14.30
N GLU A 161 -5.42 -12.17 -13.77
CA GLU A 161 -6.08 -10.90 -13.51
C GLU A 161 -5.53 -10.30 -12.22
N LEU A 162 -5.35 -8.98 -12.21
CA LEU A 162 -4.88 -8.23 -11.06
C LEU A 162 -5.77 -7.00 -10.86
N ARG A 163 -6.47 -6.96 -9.73
CA ARG A 163 -7.27 -5.83 -9.29
C ARG A 163 -6.59 -5.14 -8.12
N LEU A 164 -6.51 -3.82 -8.16
CA LEU A 164 -5.98 -3.01 -7.08
C LEU A 164 -7.12 -2.28 -6.38
N GLU A 165 -7.05 -2.24 -5.05
CA GLU A 165 -7.98 -1.56 -4.17
C GLU A 165 -7.17 -0.56 -3.34
N PRO A 166 -6.80 0.62 -3.89
CA PRO A 166 -5.89 1.55 -3.22
C PRO A 166 -6.40 2.02 -1.86
N ARG A 167 -7.72 2.25 -1.74
CA ARG A 167 -8.37 2.60 -0.47
C ARG A 167 -8.18 1.52 0.59
N ALA A 168 -8.27 0.25 0.19
CA ALA A 168 -8.10 -0.91 1.06
C ALA A 168 -6.67 -1.47 1.08
N TRP A 169 -5.69 -0.78 0.47
CA TRP A 169 -4.27 -1.20 0.43
C TRP A 169 -4.06 -2.62 -0.12
N THR A 170 -4.96 -3.10 -0.97
CA THR A 170 -5.03 -4.52 -1.33
C THR A 170 -4.79 -4.72 -2.83
N ALA A 171 -3.99 -5.74 -3.15
CA ALA A 171 -3.85 -6.27 -4.50
C ALA A 171 -4.44 -7.68 -4.53
N ARG A 172 -5.36 -7.93 -5.47
CA ARG A 172 -6.03 -9.23 -5.63
C ARG A 172 -5.70 -9.83 -6.98
N TYR A 173 -5.11 -11.01 -6.94
CA TYR A 173 -4.84 -11.83 -8.11
C TYR A 173 -5.93 -12.87 -8.26
N SER A 174 -6.31 -13.17 -9.49
CA SER A 174 -7.17 -14.30 -9.84
C SER A 174 -6.71 -14.90 -11.17
N THR A 175 -7.17 -16.10 -11.49
CA THR A 175 -6.85 -16.74 -12.76
C THR A 175 -7.39 -15.91 -13.92
N GLY A 176 -6.52 -15.54 -14.87
CA GLY A 176 -6.89 -14.80 -16.06
C GLY A 176 -7.00 -15.67 -17.30
N ALA A 177 -7.62 -15.12 -18.34
CA ALA A 177 -7.69 -15.77 -19.64
C ALA A 177 -6.29 -15.86 -20.30
N PRO A 178 -5.97 -16.93 -21.03
CA PRO A 178 -4.71 -17.02 -21.76
C PRO A 178 -4.54 -15.90 -22.80
N GLY A 179 -3.32 -15.41 -22.98
CA GLY A 179 -2.95 -14.53 -24.10
C GLY A 179 -3.11 -13.03 -23.86
N VAL A 180 -4.15 -12.59 -23.13
CA VAL A 180 -4.34 -11.18 -22.72
C VAL A 180 -4.72 -11.16 -21.25
N CYS A 181 -3.91 -10.51 -20.42
CA CYS A 181 -4.08 -10.48 -18.98
C CYS A 181 -3.45 -9.23 -18.36
N ARG A 182 -3.43 -9.13 -17.02
CA ARG A 182 -2.89 -7.97 -16.29
C ARG A 182 -1.54 -8.24 -15.63
N ALA A 183 -1.28 -9.51 -15.32
CA ALA A 183 -0.03 -10.01 -14.77
C ALA A 183 0.23 -11.42 -15.30
N VAL A 184 1.46 -11.90 -15.15
CA VAL A 184 1.81 -13.29 -15.41
C VAL A 184 2.51 -13.91 -14.22
N GLU A 185 2.27 -15.20 -14.01
CA GLU A 185 3.05 -16.05 -13.11
C GLU A 185 3.94 -16.97 -13.94
N GLY A 186 5.23 -17.01 -13.58
CA GLY A 186 6.30 -17.68 -14.32
C GLY A 186 7.40 -16.71 -14.75
N THR A 187 8.50 -17.26 -15.28
CA THR A 187 9.66 -16.48 -15.75
C THR A 187 9.40 -15.96 -17.17
N ALA A 188 9.44 -14.64 -17.34
CA ALA A 188 9.12 -13.98 -18.61
C ALA A 188 10.12 -12.88 -18.96
N VAL A 189 10.40 -12.73 -20.26
CA VAL A 189 10.94 -11.48 -20.81
C VAL A 189 9.77 -10.51 -20.98
N LEU A 190 9.91 -9.28 -20.48
CA LEU A 190 8.90 -8.23 -20.63
C LEU A 190 9.39 -7.16 -21.61
N LEU A 191 8.58 -6.81 -22.60
CA LEU A 191 8.86 -5.73 -23.55
C LEU A 191 7.81 -4.62 -23.44
N LEU A 192 8.29 -3.39 -23.35
CA LEU A 192 7.47 -2.18 -23.29
C LEU A 192 8.20 -1.00 -23.94
N ARG A 193 7.50 0.11 -24.18
CA ARG A 193 8.13 1.33 -24.69
C ARG A 193 8.98 1.96 -23.59
N THR A 194 10.14 2.47 -23.96
CA THR A 194 11.08 3.16 -23.04
C THR A 194 10.39 4.29 -22.27
N ARG A 195 9.57 5.08 -22.96
CA ARG A 195 8.79 6.17 -22.34
C ARG A 195 7.78 5.66 -21.30
N ASP A 196 7.22 4.48 -21.52
CA ASP A 196 6.19 3.91 -20.66
C ASP A 196 6.89 3.35 -19.41
N LEU A 197 8.01 2.61 -19.58
CA LEU A 197 8.85 2.13 -18.47
C LEU A 197 9.26 3.28 -17.55
N PHE A 198 9.91 4.31 -18.07
CA PHE A 198 10.46 5.39 -17.24
C PHE A 198 9.43 6.44 -16.81
N ALA A 199 8.16 6.30 -17.21
CA ALA A 199 7.04 7.05 -16.61
C ALA A 199 6.48 6.37 -15.35
N LEU A 200 6.96 5.18 -15.00
CA LEU A 200 6.64 4.50 -13.75
C LEU A 200 7.49 5.07 -12.60
N PRO A 201 6.93 5.30 -11.40
CA PRO A 201 7.69 5.72 -10.22
C PRO A 201 8.80 4.74 -9.81
N PHE A 202 8.58 3.44 -10.02
CA PHE A 202 9.51 2.38 -9.60
C PHE A 202 9.80 1.43 -10.78
N PRO A 203 10.49 1.90 -11.84
CA PRO A 203 10.59 1.17 -13.11
C PRO A 203 11.52 -0.05 -13.04
N LEU A 204 12.51 -0.02 -12.15
CA LEU A 204 13.53 -1.06 -11.98
C LEU A 204 13.56 -1.63 -10.54
N ALA A 205 12.50 -1.39 -9.76
CA ALA A 205 12.35 -1.97 -8.44
C ALA A 205 12.13 -3.48 -8.54
N ARG A 206 12.67 -4.23 -7.58
CA ARG A 206 12.69 -5.70 -7.62
C ARG A 206 11.64 -6.30 -6.67
N PRO A 207 10.98 -7.41 -7.03
CA PRO A 207 11.07 -8.13 -8.30
C PRO A 207 10.44 -7.34 -9.46
N VAL A 208 11.16 -7.23 -10.58
CA VAL A 208 10.77 -6.33 -11.68
C VAL A 208 9.40 -6.66 -12.26
N PRO A 209 9.06 -7.94 -12.57
CA PRO A 209 7.72 -8.25 -13.09
C PRO A 209 6.61 -7.78 -12.16
N THR A 210 6.74 -8.00 -10.85
CA THR A 210 5.75 -7.58 -9.86
C THR A 210 5.63 -6.05 -9.81
N ALA A 211 6.76 -5.33 -9.81
CA ALA A 211 6.77 -3.87 -9.80
C ALA A 211 6.07 -3.30 -11.03
N ILE A 212 6.33 -3.88 -12.20
CA ILE A 212 5.74 -3.46 -13.47
C ILE A 212 4.24 -3.74 -13.49
N PHE A 213 3.79 -4.96 -13.17
CA PHE A 213 2.37 -5.33 -13.26
C PHE A 213 1.49 -4.49 -12.35
N VAL A 214 1.89 -4.27 -11.10
CA VAL A 214 1.12 -3.44 -10.16
C VAL A 214 1.00 -2.01 -10.68
N GLN A 215 2.10 -1.40 -11.14
CA GLN A 215 2.07 -0.02 -11.63
C GLN A 215 1.34 0.13 -12.98
N ALA A 216 1.33 -0.93 -13.80
CA ALA A 216 0.63 -1.01 -15.06
C ALA A 216 -0.89 -1.07 -14.87
N VAL A 217 -1.38 -1.86 -13.90
CA VAL A 217 -2.81 -1.92 -13.57
C VAL A 217 -3.35 -0.57 -13.09
N LEU A 218 -2.59 0.17 -12.28
CA LEU A 218 -2.96 1.54 -11.88
C LEU A 218 -3.14 2.51 -13.07
N ARG A 219 -2.53 2.20 -14.22
CA ARG A 219 -2.60 2.99 -15.45
C ARG A 219 -3.54 2.38 -16.49
N GLY A 220 -4.26 1.32 -16.14
CA GLY A 220 -5.18 0.62 -17.04
C GLY A 220 -4.50 -0.17 -18.16
N TRP A 221 -3.19 -0.44 -18.06
CA TRP A 221 -2.43 -1.11 -19.13
C TRP A 221 -2.79 -2.59 -19.26
N GLY A 222 -2.92 -3.05 -20.50
CA GLY A 222 -3.04 -4.46 -20.86
C GLY A 222 -1.66 -5.10 -21.09
N LEU A 223 -1.57 -6.39 -20.76
CA LEU A 223 -0.42 -7.25 -21.05
C LEU A 223 -0.84 -8.34 -22.03
N ARG A 224 -0.04 -8.50 -23.09
CA ARG A 224 -0.21 -9.57 -24.08
C ARG A 224 0.90 -10.60 -23.96
N VAL A 225 0.55 -11.88 -23.99
CA VAL A 225 1.53 -12.98 -24.00
C VAL A 225 1.75 -13.45 -25.43
N VAL A 226 3.00 -13.51 -25.87
CA VAL A 226 3.34 -14.11 -27.18
C VAL A 226 3.55 -15.63 -27.03
N PRO A 227 3.07 -16.45 -27.98
CA PRO A 227 3.14 -17.91 -27.90
C PRO A 227 4.51 -18.47 -28.34
N VAL A 228 5.60 -17.75 -28.03
CA VAL A 228 6.96 -18.14 -28.38
C VAL A 228 7.86 -17.88 -27.17
N ALA A 229 8.63 -18.90 -26.78
CA ALA A 229 9.50 -18.85 -25.61
C ALA A 229 10.96 -18.51 -25.97
N PHE A 230 11.63 -17.80 -25.08
CA PHE A 230 13.08 -17.78 -25.05
C PHE A 230 13.61 -19.07 -24.38
N PRO A 231 14.72 -19.66 -24.85
CA PRO A 231 15.34 -20.78 -24.14
C PRO A 231 15.86 -20.35 -22.77
N ALA A 232 15.65 -21.21 -21.77
CA ALA A 232 16.32 -21.10 -20.48
C ALA A 232 17.70 -21.74 -20.55
N SER A 233 18.63 -21.24 -19.75
CA SER A 233 19.96 -21.82 -19.63
C SER A 233 19.92 -23.15 -18.91
N ARG A 234 20.77 -24.09 -19.37
CA ARG A 234 20.96 -25.36 -18.68
C ARG A 234 21.94 -25.11 -17.54
N ARG A 235 21.42 -25.10 -16.32
CA ARG A 235 22.18 -24.87 -15.09
C ARG A 235 22.10 -26.10 -14.20
N PRO A 236 23.17 -26.40 -13.45
CA PRO A 236 23.06 -27.34 -12.34
C PRO A 236 21.97 -26.87 -11.36
N PRO A 237 21.33 -27.79 -10.64
CA PRO A 237 20.46 -27.43 -9.54
C PRO A 237 21.20 -26.52 -8.56
N VAL A 238 20.56 -25.43 -8.16
CA VAL A 238 21.07 -24.51 -7.14
C VAL A 238 21.17 -25.28 -5.81
N SER A 239 22.24 -25.05 -5.05
CA SER A 239 22.39 -25.71 -3.73
C SER A 239 21.25 -25.30 -2.78
N PRO A 240 20.84 -26.16 -1.83
CA PRO A 240 19.78 -25.82 -0.87
C PRO A 240 20.05 -24.51 -0.11
N HIS A 241 21.31 -24.24 0.24
CA HIS A 241 21.70 -23.01 0.91
C HIS A 241 21.53 -21.77 0.01
N SER A 242 21.97 -21.85 -1.24
CA SER A 242 21.79 -20.78 -2.22
C SER A 242 20.30 -20.53 -2.52
N HIS A 243 19.50 -21.59 -2.59
CA HIS A 243 18.04 -21.48 -2.75
C HIS A 243 17.40 -20.73 -1.58
N TRP A 244 17.67 -21.14 -0.35
CA TRP A 244 17.21 -20.45 0.86
C TRP A 244 17.61 -18.98 0.87
N LYS A 245 18.85 -18.66 0.50
CA LYS A 245 19.34 -17.27 0.43
C LYS A 245 18.56 -16.46 -0.63
N ALA A 246 18.32 -17.03 -1.81
CA ALA A 246 17.55 -16.39 -2.87
C ALA A 246 16.09 -16.13 -2.45
N GLU A 247 15.45 -17.09 -1.79
CA GLU A 247 14.07 -16.96 -1.30
C GLU A 247 13.94 -15.84 -0.26
N ASN A 248 14.83 -15.80 0.74
CA ASN A 248 14.82 -14.75 1.75
C ASN A 248 15.04 -13.36 1.14
N LEU A 249 15.95 -13.23 0.17
CA LEU A 249 16.17 -11.98 -0.55
C LEU A 249 14.95 -11.59 -1.39
N ALA A 250 14.32 -12.55 -2.07
CA ALA A 250 13.11 -12.32 -2.85
C ALA A 250 11.95 -11.86 -1.96
N GLU A 251 11.76 -12.47 -0.79
CA GLU A 251 10.76 -12.04 0.17
C GLU A 251 11.04 -10.64 0.70
N SER A 252 12.27 -10.35 1.12
CA SER A 252 12.66 -9.03 1.63
C SER A 252 12.47 -7.93 0.59
N ARG A 253 12.86 -8.19 -0.67
CA ARG A 253 12.64 -7.25 -1.79
C ARG A 253 11.16 -7.08 -2.09
N ARG A 254 10.37 -8.16 -2.11
CA ARG A 254 8.92 -8.07 -2.30
C ARG A 254 8.27 -7.25 -1.19
N ARG A 255 8.64 -7.46 0.06
CA ARG A 255 8.13 -6.68 1.21
C ARG A 255 8.43 -5.19 1.07
N ARG A 256 9.65 -4.85 0.66
CA ARG A 256 10.05 -3.46 0.36
C ARG A 256 9.21 -2.87 -0.77
N LEU A 257 9.12 -3.57 -1.90
CA LEU A 257 8.33 -3.15 -3.05
C LEU A 257 6.86 -2.89 -2.70
N MET A 258 6.21 -3.81 -1.97
CA MET A 258 4.80 -3.67 -1.60
C MET A 258 4.57 -2.48 -0.67
N ARG A 259 5.48 -2.25 0.28
CA ARG A 259 5.45 -1.06 1.12
C ARG A 259 5.56 0.22 0.29
N ASP A 260 6.52 0.28 -0.64
CA ASP A 260 6.77 1.46 -1.47
C ASP A 260 5.59 1.72 -2.44
N LEU A 261 4.89 0.67 -2.90
CA LEU A 261 3.67 0.75 -3.71
C LEU A 261 2.40 1.01 -2.88
N GLY A 262 2.50 1.05 -1.54
CA GLY A 262 1.34 1.23 -0.66
C GLY A 262 0.36 0.06 -0.68
N ILE A 263 0.86 -1.17 -0.83
CA ILE A 263 0.10 -2.43 -0.71
C ILE A 263 0.45 -3.07 0.64
N LYS A 264 -0.58 -3.38 1.44
CA LYS A 264 -0.44 -4.03 2.75
C LYS A 264 -0.97 -5.46 2.78
N ARG A 265 -1.77 -5.85 1.78
CA ARG A 265 -2.33 -7.20 1.62
C ARG A 265 -2.29 -7.60 0.15
N GLU A 266 -1.74 -8.77 -0.12
CA GLU A 266 -1.91 -9.46 -1.40
C GLU A 266 -2.79 -10.69 -1.19
N VAL A 267 -3.80 -10.86 -2.05
CA VAL A 267 -4.58 -12.10 -2.14
C VAL A 267 -4.19 -12.78 -3.46
N LEU A 268 -3.59 -13.96 -3.37
CA LEU A 268 -3.10 -14.72 -4.52
C LEU A 268 -4.25 -15.47 -5.21
N ALA A 269 -4.02 -15.92 -6.44
CA ALA A 269 -5.04 -16.61 -7.24
C ALA A 269 -5.51 -17.95 -6.63
N ASP A 270 -4.72 -18.54 -5.72
CA ASP A 270 -5.08 -19.74 -4.96
C ASP A 270 -5.73 -19.44 -3.59
N GLY A 271 -6.03 -18.16 -3.31
CA GLY A 271 -6.64 -17.72 -2.06
C GLY A 271 -5.66 -17.49 -0.91
N ARG A 272 -4.38 -17.84 -1.05
CA ARG A 272 -3.38 -17.52 -0.02
C ARG A 272 -3.18 -16.02 0.10
N GLU A 273 -2.89 -15.56 1.30
CA GLU A 273 -2.67 -14.15 1.59
C GLU A 273 -1.23 -13.87 2.00
N ARG A 274 -0.73 -12.69 1.59
CA ARG A 274 0.54 -12.16 2.06
C ARG A 274 0.33 -10.78 2.67
N TRP A 275 0.98 -10.55 3.80
CA TRP A 275 0.81 -9.34 4.61
C TRP A 275 2.10 -8.53 4.69
N TYR A 276 1.96 -7.23 4.43
CA TYR A 276 3.06 -6.25 4.38
C TYR A 276 2.83 -5.06 5.33
N GLY A 277 1.85 -5.18 6.21
CA GLY A 277 1.50 -4.17 7.21
C GLY A 277 2.01 -4.51 8.63
N CYS A 278 1.32 -4.01 9.65
CA CYS A 278 1.66 -4.27 11.05
C CYS A 278 1.27 -5.68 11.51
N ALA A 279 2.01 -6.18 12.50
CA ALA A 279 1.79 -7.39 13.27
C ALA A 279 1.83 -7.09 14.78
N LYS A 280 1.75 -8.13 15.62
CA LYS A 280 1.70 -7.99 17.09
C LYS A 280 3.01 -7.43 17.66
N GLU A 281 4.13 -7.69 16.99
CA GLU A 281 5.49 -7.28 17.39
C GLU A 281 5.90 -5.91 16.82
N THR A 282 5.01 -5.24 16.08
CA THR A 282 5.33 -3.98 15.38
C THR A 282 4.33 -2.90 15.76
N ALA A 283 4.73 -1.63 15.64
CA ALA A 283 3.79 -0.52 15.73
C ALA A 283 2.66 -0.60 14.70
N ARG A 284 1.50 -0.03 15.04
CA ARG A 284 0.37 0.11 14.11
C ARG A 284 0.74 1.00 12.92
N CYS A 285 -0.01 0.90 11.82
CA CYS A 285 0.38 1.53 10.55
C CYS A 285 0.24 3.06 10.48
N PHE A 286 -0.40 3.69 11.47
CA PHE A 286 -0.64 5.13 11.53
C PHE A 286 -0.30 5.67 12.92
N GLY A 287 0.13 6.92 12.98
CA GLY A 287 0.54 7.57 14.23
C GLY A 287 -0.63 7.88 15.18
N THR A 288 -0.41 8.83 16.08
CA THR A 288 -1.47 9.38 16.92
C THR A 288 -2.55 10.02 16.06
N VAL A 289 -3.82 9.78 16.41
CA VAL A 289 -4.96 10.36 15.70
C VAL A 289 -5.22 11.75 16.26
N HIS A 290 -5.37 12.74 15.39
CA HIS A 290 -5.66 14.12 15.77
C HIS A 290 -7.01 14.53 15.16
N ALA A 291 -7.80 15.30 15.92
CA ALA A 291 -9.12 15.79 15.49
C ALA A 291 -10.01 14.68 14.89
N ARG A 292 -9.96 13.48 15.47
CA ARG A 292 -10.71 12.28 15.03
C ARG A 292 -10.40 11.83 13.59
N THR A 293 -9.31 12.30 12.99
CA THR A 293 -8.98 12.06 11.58
C THR A 293 -7.63 11.36 11.45
N PRO A 294 -7.62 10.03 11.25
CA PRO A 294 -6.37 9.30 10.98
C PRO A 294 -5.71 9.74 9.67
N GLN A 295 -4.37 9.70 9.63
CA GLN A 295 -3.56 10.06 8.46
C GLN A 295 -4.02 9.40 7.16
N TYR A 296 -4.46 8.15 7.21
CA TYR A 296 -4.84 7.42 5.99
C TYR A 296 -6.04 8.04 5.28
N LEU A 297 -6.97 8.67 6.01
CA LEU A 297 -8.11 9.37 5.41
C LEU A 297 -7.63 10.54 4.57
N LEU A 298 -6.67 11.33 5.08
CA LEU A 298 -6.05 12.43 4.34
C LEU A 298 -5.30 11.94 3.09
N ALA A 299 -4.78 10.72 3.12
CA ALA A 299 -4.14 10.07 1.98
C ALA A 299 -5.11 9.46 0.95
N GLY A 300 -6.43 9.67 1.10
CA GLY A 300 -7.44 9.09 0.20
C GLY A 300 -7.59 7.58 0.37
N ARG A 301 -7.27 7.06 1.56
CA ARG A 301 -7.32 5.63 1.87
C ARG A 301 -8.15 5.37 3.10
N TRP A 302 -8.53 4.12 3.28
CA TRP A 302 -9.24 3.62 4.46
C TRP A 302 -8.27 2.94 5.42
N THR A 303 -8.78 2.33 6.48
CA THR A 303 -7.93 1.69 7.49
C THR A 303 -7.11 0.56 6.85
N PRO A 304 -5.80 0.51 7.11
CA PRO A 304 -4.96 -0.60 6.69
C PRO A 304 -5.58 -1.96 7.04
N PRO A 305 -5.63 -2.92 6.11
CA PRO A 305 -6.32 -4.20 6.34
C PRO A 305 -5.66 -5.02 7.46
N CYS A 306 -4.35 -4.86 7.66
CA CYS A 306 -3.63 -5.46 8.79
C CYS A 306 -4.06 -4.88 10.14
N CYS A 307 -4.42 -3.59 10.19
CA CYS A 307 -4.94 -2.95 11.39
C CYS A 307 -6.36 -3.43 11.66
N LEU A 308 -7.23 -3.48 10.65
CA LEU A 308 -8.57 -4.06 10.80
C LEU A 308 -8.50 -5.52 11.26
N ARG A 309 -7.57 -6.33 10.72
CA ARG A 309 -7.37 -7.71 11.19
C ARG A 309 -7.03 -7.76 12.69
N ALA A 310 -6.09 -6.93 13.14
CA ALA A 310 -5.71 -6.85 14.55
C ALA A 310 -6.87 -6.36 15.43
N LEU A 311 -7.64 -5.37 14.98
CA LEU A 311 -8.84 -4.91 15.71
C LEU A 311 -9.89 -6.01 15.85
N ARG A 312 -10.16 -6.78 14.79
CA ARG A 312 -11.08 -7.94 14.86
C ARG A 312 -10.57 -9.02 15.82
N GLU A 313 -9.26 -9.24 15.85
CA GLU A 313 -8.61 -10.19 16.78
C GLU A 313 -8.75 -9.72 18.23
N THR A 314 -8.40 -8.45 18.51
CA THR A 314 -8.55 -7.85 19.84
C THR A 314 -10.02 -7.81 20.29
N ALA A 315 -10.95 -7.44 19.42
CA ALA A 315 -12.38 -7.41 19.75
C ALA A 315 -12.91 -8.79 20.15
N ARG A 316 -12.56 -9.84 19.38
CA ARG A 316 -12.93 -11.22 19.71
C ARG A 316 -12.33 -11.67 21.05
N HIS A 317 -11.05 -11.36 21.27
CA HIS A 317 -10.35 -11.70 22.51
C HIS A 317 -11.01 -11.05 23.73
N VAL A 318 -11.22 -9.73 23.65
CA VAL A 318 -11.83 -8.95 24.73
C VAL A 318 -13.24 -9.42 25.02
N ALA A 319 -14.08 -9.59 24.00
CA ALA A 319 -15.44 -10.12 24.17
C ALA A 319 -15.43 -11.49 24.87
N GLY A 320 -14.58 -12.42 24.42
CA GLY A 320 -14.44 -13.73 25.04
C GLY A 320 -13.98 -13.67 26.51
N ALA A 321 -13.06 -12.77 26.84
CA ALA A 321 -12.60 -12.57 28.21
C ALA A 321 -13.70 -11.98 29.12
N LEU A 322 -14.52 -11.05 28.60
CA LEU A 322 -15.65 -10.47 29.31
C LEU A 322 -16.75 -11.52 29.55
N GLU A 323 -17.09 -12.32 28.54
CA GLU A 323 -18.09 -13.39 28.63
C GLU A 323 -17.66 -14.47 29.63
N ALA A 324 -16.42 -14.93 29.56
CA ALA A 324 -15.88 -15.93 30.49
C ALA A 324 -15.89 -15.44 31.95
N ALA A 325 -15.73 -14.13 32.18
CA ALA A 325 -15.79 -13.52 33.49
C ALA A 325 -17.22 -13.14 33.95
N GLY A 326 -18.24 -13.31 33.11
CA GLY A 326 -19.60 -12.90 33.42
C GLY A 326 -19.76 -11.37 33.51
N VAL A 327 -18.97 -10.62 32.75
CA VAL A 327 -19.09 -9.16 32.58
C VAL A 327 -20.11 -8.87 31.48
N ARG A 328 -21.16 -8.13 31.83
CA ARG A 328 -22.17 -7.71 30.86
C ARG A 328 -21.60 -6.58 29.99
N TYR A 329 -21.48 -6.85 28.70
CA TYR A 329 -21.00 -5.90 27.70
C TYR A 329 -21.98 -5.76 26.53
N TRP A 330 -21.81 -4.71 25.73
CA TRP A 330 -22.50 -4.53 24.45
C TRP A 330 -21.60 -3.77 23.47
N LEU A 331 -21.80 -3.97 22.17
CA LEU A 331 -21.22 -3.12 21.13
C LEU A 331 -21.72 -1.69 21.29
N GLU A 332 -20.82 -0.72 21.22
CA GLU A 332 -21.11 0.70 21.40
C GLU A 332 -20.64 1.52 20.19
N GLY A 333 -21.12 2.75 20.06
CA GLY A 333 -20.59 3.73 19.13
C GLY A 333 -20.43 3.25 17.68
N GLY A 334 -19.23 3.48 17.10
CA GLY A 334 -18.91 3.10 15.72
C GLY A 334 -18.91 1.59 15.48
N SER A 335 -18.63 0.80 16.52
CA SER A 335 -18.63 -0.67 16.45
C SER A 335 -20.03 -1.24 16.31
N LEU A 336 -21.00 -0.73 17.08
CA LEU A 336 -22.41 -1.09 16.92
C LEU A 336 -22.95 -0.65 15.55
N LEU A 337 -22.57 0.56 15.10
CA LEU A 337 -22.95 1.06 13.78
C LEU A 337 -22.41 0.18 12.65
N GLY A 338 -21.14 -0.23 12.74
CA GLY A 338 -20.51 -1.17 11.82
C GLY A 338 -21.23 -2.53 11.81
N ALA A 339 -21.51 -3.09 12.99
CA ALA A 339 -22.24 -4.35 13.10
C ALA A 339 -23.62 -4.28 12.44
N ALA A 340 -24.40 -3.24 12.71
CA ALA A 340 -25.73 -3.05 12.14
C ALA A 340 -25.71 -2.82 10.62
N ARG A 341 -24.67 -2.15 10.09
CA ARG A 341 -24.55 -1.81 8.67
C ARG A 341 -23.99 -2.94 7.82
N LEU A 342 -22.94 -3.63 8.29
CA LEU A 342 -22.15 -4.55 7.47
C LEU A 342 -21.64 -5.79 8.22
N GLY A 343 -22.00 -5.97 9.50
CA GLY A 343 -21.56 -7.11 10.31
C GLY A 343 -20.06 -7.11 10.65
N ASP A 344 -19.39 -5.97 10.51
CA ASP A 344 -17.94 -5.83 10.72
C ASP A 344 -17.59 -4.38 11.09
N ILE A 345 -16.32 -4.12 11.39
CA ILE A 345 -15.79 -2.78 11.65
C ILE A 345 -15.98 -1.89 10.42
N ILE A 346 -16.39 -0.63 10.61
CA ILE A 346 -16.48 0.34 9.52
C ILE A 346 -15.09 0.45 8.84
N PRO A 347 -14.97 0.36 7.50
CA PRO A 347 -13.66 0.18 6.85
C PRO A 347 -12.63 1.29 7.08
N TRP A 348 -13.07 2.47 7.52
CA TRP A 348 -12.24 3.63 7.86
C TRP A 348 -12.16 3.93 9.36
N ASP A 349 -12.67 3.04 10.21
CA ASP A 349 -12.54 3.15 11.66
C ASP A 349 -11.20 2.61 12.15
N TYR A 350 -10.74 3.04 13.32
CA TYR A 350 -9.40 2.74 13.82
C TYR A 350 -9.33 2.06 15.20
N ASP A 351 -10.47 1.90 15.86
CA ASP A 351 -10.64 1.26 17.17
C ASP A 351 -11.97 0.46 17.19
N VAL A 352 -12.28 -0.10 18.35
CA VAL A 352 -13.54 -0.79 18.64
C VAL A 352 -14.03 -0.33 20.00
N ASP A 353 -15.32 -0.09 20.14
CA ASP A 353 -15.95 0.39 21.38
C ASP A 353 -16.92 -0.64 21.93
N LEU A 354 -16.79 -0.99 23.21
CA LEU A 354 -17.77 -1.77 23.95
C LEU A 354 -18.22 -1.00 25.20
N GLY A 355 -19.52 -0.97 25.46
CA GLY A 355 -20.04 -0.57 26.76
C GLY A 355 -20.04 -1.75 27.73
N ILE A 356 -19.79 -1.50 29.02
CA ILE A 356 -19.84 -2.50 30.09
C ILE A 356 -20.62 -1.98 31.30
N TYR A 357 -21.21 -2.87 32.08
CA TYR A 357 -21.74 -2.50 33.40
C TYR A 357 -20.57 -2.23 34.37
N GLN A 358 -20.54 -1.06 34.98
CA GLN A 358 -19.47 -0.64 35.90
C GLN A 358 -19.36 -1.58 37.11
N GLU A 359 -20.48 -2.05 37.65
CA GLU A 359 -20.54 -3.00 38.77
C GLU A 359 -19.90 -4.36 38.44
N ASP A 360 -19.71 -4.69 37.16
CA ASP A 360 -19.11 -5.95 36.72
C ASP A 360 -17.58 -5.88 36.55
N VAL A 361 -16.96 -4.70 36.63
CA VAL A 361 -15.51 -4.50 36.40
C VAL A 361 -14.66 -5.46 37.23
N GLY A 362 -15.01 -5.66 38.51
CA GLY A 362 -14.29 -6.54 39.42
C GLY A 362 -14.36 -8.04 39.10
N LYS A 363 -15.25 -8.47 38.20
CA LYS A 363 -15.42 -9.88 37.83
C LYS A 363 -14.32 -10.38 36.90
N CYS A 364 -13.77 -9.50 36.05
CA CYS A 364 -12.66 -9.84 35.17
C CYS A 364 -11.34 -9.45 35.82
N ARG A 365 -10.45 -10.43 36.06
CA ARG A 365 -9.16 -10.19 36.72
C ARG A 365 -8.30 -9.13 36.01
N TRP A 366 -8.36 -9.05 34.68
CA TRP A 366 -7.58 -8.09 33.90
C TRP A 366 -8.12 -6.67 34.06
N LEU A 367 -9.45 -6.51 34.05
CA LEU A 367 -10.09 -5.23 34.34
C LEU A 367 -9.87 -4.80 35.78
N ALA A 368 -9.97 -5.71 36.74
CA ALA A 368 -9.71 -5.43 38.15
C ALA A 368 -8.27 -4.94 38.37
N ALA A 369 -7.29 -5.58 37.72
CA ALA A 369 -5.89 -5.14 37.76
C ALA A 369 -5.68 -3.78 37.10
N ALA A 370 -6.26 -3.56 35.90
CA ALA A 370 -6.21 -2.26 35.24
C ALA A 370 -6.87 -1.14 36.07
N ALA A 371 -7.98 -1.46 36.77
CA ALA A 371 -8.68 -0.53 37.67
C ALA A 371 -7.85 -0.16 38.91
N ALA A 372 -6.93 -1.03 39.35
CA ALA A 372 -5.98 -0.73 40.41
C ALA A 372 -4.85 0.24 39.95
N GLY A 373 -4.82 0.60 38.66
CA GLY A 373 -3.90 1.60 38.11
C GLY A 373 -2.66 1.02 37.42
N GLU A 374 -2.52 -0.31 37.35
CA GLU A 374 -1.37 -0.96 36.73
C GLU A 374 -1.72 -1.52 35.34
N PRO A 375 -0.99 -1.14 34.27
CA PRO A 375 -1.12 -1.80 32.97
C PRO A 375 -0.73 -3.28 33.08
N VAL A 376 -1.64 -4.18 32.73
CA VAL A 376 -1.45 -5.63 32.81
C VAL A 376 -1.45 -6.26 31.43
N GLU A 377 -0.47 -7.12 31.16
CA GLU A 377 -0.43 -7.92 29.95
C GLU A 377 -0.97 -9.31 30.27
N ASP A 378 -1.93 -9.79 29.47
CA ASP A 378 -2.46 -11.14 29.65
C ASP A 378 -1.55 -12.20 29.00
N ALA A 379 -1.93 -13.47 29.18
CA ALA A 379 -1.14 -14.60 28.70
C ALA A 379 -1.01 -14.65 27.15
N GLU A 380 -1.85 -13.94 26.42
CA GLU A 380 -1.82 -13.88 24.95
C GLU A 380 -1.12 -12.61 24.44
N GLY A 381 -0.63 -11.75 25.34
CA GLY A 381 0.12 -10.55 25.01
C GLY A 381 -0.74 -9.31 24.73
N PHE A 382 -2.04 -9.33 25.07
CA PHE A 382 -2.87 -8.12 25.02
C PHE A 382 -2.66 -7.29 26.28
N LEU A 383 -2.57 -5.97 26.11
CA LEU A 383 -2.27 -5.05 27.20
C LEU A 383 -3.54 -4.30 27.63
N TRP A 384 -3.95 -4.52 28.87
CA TRP A 384 -5.10 -3.91 29.51
C TRP A 384 -4.64 -2.76 30.40
N GLU A 385 -5.22 -1.57 30.23
CA GLU A 385 -4.89 -0.39 31.02
C GLU A 385 -6.13 0.47 31.28
N LYS A 386 -6.10 1.26 32.36
CA LYS A 386 -7.08 2.34 32.57
C LYS A 386 -6.61 3.56 31.76
N ALA A 387 -7.53 4.17 31.02
CA ALA A 387 -7.22 5.35 30.23
C ALA A 387 -6.91 6.56 31.13
N VAL A 388 -5.96 7.39 30.72
CA VAL A 388 -5.58 8.61 31.45
C VAL A 388 -6.55 9.76 31.18
N GLU A 389 -7.22 9.72 30.02
CA GLU A 389 -8.05 10.81 29.49
C GLU A 389 -9.50 10.78 30.00
N GLY A 390 -9.91 9.70 30.68
CA GLY A 390 -11.26 9.52 31.21
C GLY A 390 -11.42 8.20 31.96
N ASP A 391 -12.59 7.97 32.54
CA ASP A 391 -12.88 6.76 33.33
C ASP A 391 -13.33 5.58 32.45
N PHE A 392 -12.45 5.14 31.55
CA PHE A 392 -12.64 3.96 30.71
C PHE A 392 -11.39 3.08 30.66
N TYR A 393 -11.53 1.86 30.16
CA TYR A 393 -10.41 0.93 30.02
C TYR A 393 -10.06 0.74 28.55
N ARG A 394 -8.80 0.47 28.27
CA ARG A 394 -8.29 0.26 26.93
C ARG A 394 -7.53 -1.05 26.86
N VAL A 395 -7.86 -1.87 25.88
CA VAL A 395 -7.16 -3.14 25.62
C VAL A 395 -6.44 -3.04 24.29
N HIS A 396 -5.12 -2.99 24.33
CA HIS A 396 -4.28 -2.91 23.15
C HIS A 396 -3.96 -4.28 22.57
N TYR A 397 -3.79 -4.34 21.24
CA TYR A 397 -3.36 -5.54 20.54
C TYR A 397 -2.04 -6.10 21.07
N SER A 398 -1.10 -5.22 21.44
CA SER A 398 0.09 -5.55 22.23
C SER A 398 0.75 -4.29 22.81
N ARG A 399 1.83 -4.45 23.57
CA ARG A 399 2.70 -3.33 23.99
C ARG A 399 3.23 -2.52 22.81
N SER A 400 3.66 -3.19 21.74
CA SER A 400 4.21 -2.54 20.55
C SER A 400 3.11 -1.99 19.63
N ASN A 401 1.95 -2.65 19.58
CA ASN A 401 0.86 -2.32 18.67
C ASN A 401 -0.36 -1.76 19.42
N ARG A 402 -0.48 -0.43 19.40
CA ARG A 402 -1.50 0.32 20.16
C ARG A 402 -2.87 0.43 19.45
N LEU A 403 -3.18 -0.45 18.50
CA LEU A 403 -4.59 -0.67 18.09
C LEU A 403 -5.35 -1.23 19.29
N HIS A 404 -6.62 -0.86 19.48
CA HIS A 404 -7.29 -1.12 20.74
C HIS A 404 -8.79 -1.32 20.64
N VAL A 405 -9.32 -1.92 21.71
CA VAL A 405 -10.74 -1.90 22.09
C VAL A 405 -10.88 -1.01 23.32
N ASP A 406 -11.78 -0.03 23.28
CA ASP A 406 -12.16 0.79 24.43
C ASP A 406 -13.40 0.20 25.12
N LEU A 407 -13.36 0.19 26.44
CA LEU A 407 -14.37 -0.37 27.33
C LEU A 407 -14.94 0.74 28.22
N TRP A 408 -16.19 1.11 27.94
CA TRP A 408 -16.88 2.24 28.55
C TRP A 408 -17.78 1.77 29.70
N PRO A 409 -17.40 1.98 30.97
CA PRO A 409 -18.24 1.60 32.11
C PRO A 409 -19.42 2.56 32.27
N PHE A 410 -20.63 2.01 32.34
CA PHE A 410 -21.86 2.72 32.66
C PHE A 410 -22.53 2.13 33.90
N TYR A 411 -23.31 2.94 34.60
CA TYR A 411 -24.17 2.52 35.71
C TYR A 411 -25.58 3.12 35.57
N PRO A 412 -26.62 2.41 36.05
CA PRO A 412 -27.98 2.92 35.98
C PRO A 412 -28.24 3.96 37.08
N ARG A 413 -28.90 5.06 36.70
CA ARG A 413 -29.43 6.08 37.60
C ARG A 413 -30.86 6.42 37.17
N GLY A 414 -31.85 5.93 37.93
CA GLY A 414 -33.27 6.15 37.59
C GLY A 414 -33.69 5.57 36.24
N GLY A 415 -33.13 4.42 35.85
CA GLY A 415 -33.42 3.76 34.57
C GLY A 415 -32.69 4.34 33.35
N VAL A 416 -31.76 5.28 33.56
CA VAL A 416 -30.88 5.84 32.54
C VAL A 416 -29.45 5.37 32.82
N MET A 417 -28.79 4.83 31.80
CA MET A 417 -27.36 4.49 31.86
C MET A 417 -26.53 5.77 31.72
N THR A 418 -25.66 6.01 32.70
CA THR A 418 -24.80 7.20 32.78
C THR A 418 -23.38 6.82 33.18
N LYS A 419 -22.46 7.78 33.10
CA LYS A 419 -21.06 7.70 33.53
C LYS A 419 -20.60 9.07 34.04
N ASP A 420 -19.47 9.09 34.75
CA ASP A 420 -18.99 10.30 35.41
C ASP A 420 -18.16 11.22 34.49
N THR A 421 -17.63 10.70 33.38
CA THR A 421 -16.77 11.44 32.45
C THR A 421 -17.23 11.30 31.00
N TRP A 422 -17.22 12.42 30.26
CA TRP A 422 -17.70 12.50 28.87
C TRP A 422 -16.63 13.17 28.00
N LEU A 423 -16.39 12.64 26.79
CA LEU A 423 -15.30 13.09 25.91
C LEU A 423 -15.73 14.10 24.84
N GLY A 424 -16.95 14.64 24.93
CA GLY A 424 -17.45 15.67 24.01
C GLY A 424 -17.75 15.17 22.58
N HIS A 425 -17.79 13.86 22.37
CA HIS A 425 -18.30 13.27 21.14
C HIS A 425 -19.83 13.36 21.09
N PRO A 426 -20.47 13.72 19.96
CA PRO A 426 -21.93 13.84 19.86
C PRO A 426 -22.69 12.57 20.26
N GLN A 427 -22.10 11.40 20.04
CA GLN A 427 -22.67 10.08 20.35
C GLN A 427 -22.40 9.60 21.80
N ASP A 428 -21.51 10.28 22.52
CA ASP A 428 -21.16 9.98 23.91
C ASP A 428 -22.19 10.66 24.83
N VAL A 429 -23.36 10.04 24.90
CA VAL A 429 -24.54 10.51 25.64
C VAL A 429 -25.15 9.40 26.49
N GLU A 430 -25.89 9.80 27.52
CA GLU A 430 -26.75 8.93 28.33
C GLU A 430 -27.84 8.26 27.48
N PHE A 431 -28.34 7.11 27.93
CA PHE A 431 -29.40 6.38 27.22
C PHE A 431 -30.27 5.53 28.18
N PRO A 432 -31.52 5.22 27.82
CA PRO A 432 -32.39 4.35 28.63
C PRO A 432 -31.81 2.96 28.84
N GLU A 433 -31.82 2.47 30.09
CA GLU A 433 -31.34 1.12 30.43
C GLU A 433 -32.17 0.02 29.75
N SER A 434 -33.43 0.30 29.38
CA SER A 434 -34.29 -0.64 28.67
C SER A 434 -33.68 -1.19 27.38
N PHE A 435 -32.78 -0.44 26.73
CA PHE A 435 -32.01 -0.91 25.58
C PHE A 435 -31.06 -2.09 25.91
N LEU A 436 -30.71 -2.30 27.17
CA LEU A 436 -29.84 -3.39 27.63
C LEU A 436 -30.62 -4.56 28.27
N GLN A 437 -31.96 -4.47 28.31
CA GLN A 437 -32.84 -5.41 29.00
C GLN A 437 -33.92 -5.97 28.03
N PRO A 438 -33.60 -7.02 27.24
CA PRO A 438 -32.34 -7.76 27.19
C PRO A 438 -31.32 -7.14 26.22
N ARG A 439 -30.04 -7.47 26.39
CA ARG A 439 -29.05 -7.40 25.29
C ARG A 439 -29.31 -8.54 24.33
N VAL A 440 -29.00 -8.35 23.05
CA VAL A 440 -29.26 -9.34 21.99
C VAL A 440 -27.97 -9.73 21.25
N PRO A 441 -27.84 -10.98 20.78
CA PRO A 441 -26.70 -11.39 19.97
C PRO A 441 -26.71 -10.68 18.61
N MET A 442 -25.53 -10.28 18.12
CA MET A 442 -25.34 -9.61 16.84
C MET A 442 -24.03 -10.06 16.18
N ALA A 443 -24.05 -10.31 14.88
CA ALA A 443 -22.83 -10.65 14.13
C ALA A 443 -21.91 -9.42 14.01
N PHE A 444 -20.65 -9.58 14.39
CA PHE A 444 -19.64 -8.53 14.29
C PHE A 444 -18.25 -9.12 14.11
N ALA A 445 -17.48 -8.63 13.14
CA ALA A 445 -16.05 -8.94 12.99
C ALA A 445 -15.71 -10.44 12.91
N GLY A 446 -16.65 -11.25 12.42
CA GLY A 446 -16.52 -12.71 12.32
C GLY A 446 -16.68 -13.45 13.66
N PHE A 447 -17.39 -12.87 14.63
CA PHE A 447 -17.90 -13.56 15.82
C PHE A 447 -19.30 -13.05 16.18
N THR A 448 -19.95 -13.64 17.18
CA THR A 448 -21.22 -13.15 17.71
C THR A 448 -20.94 -12.33 18.96
N ALA A 449 -21.26 -11.04 18.93
CA ALA A 449 -21.14 -10.13 20.06
C ALA A 449 -22.51 -9.86 20.69
N MET A 450 -22.54 -9.17 21.83
CA MET A 450 -23.77 -8.64 22.42
C MET A 450 -24.00 -7.20 21.96
N ALA A 451 -25.26 -6.83 21.73
CA ALA A 451 -25.69 -5.49 21.33
C ALA A 451 -26.89 -5.04 22.17
N PRO A 452 -27.17 -3.72 22.24
CA PRO A 452 -28.45 -3.24 22.74
C PRO A 452 -29.61 -3.82 21.91
N ASN A 453 -30.74 -4.14 22.55
CA ASN A 453 -31.96 -4.41 21.81
C ASN A 453 -32.37 -3.17 20.99
N ASN A 454 -33.15 -3.39 19.94
CA ASN A 454 -33.56 -2.32 19.02
C ASN A 454 -32.39 -1.40 18.60
N ALA A 455 -31.28 -2.02 18.16
CA ALA A 455 -30.03 -1.33 17.83
C ALA A 455 -30.21 -0.14 16.87
N ARG A 456 -31.20 -0.19 15.96
CA ARG A 456 -31.53 0.95 15.10
C ARG A 456 -31.94 2.17 15.92
N ALA A 457 -32.92 2.05 16.81
CA ALA A 457 -33.38 3.16 17.63
C ALA A 457 -32.27 3.66 18.56
N PHE A 458 -31.45 2.75 19.10
CA PHE A 458 -30.28 3.11 19.90
C PHE A 458 -29.25 3.92 19.11
N LEU A 459 -28.94 3.50 17.88
CA LEU A 459 -28.02 4.21 17.00
C LEU A 459 -28.58 5.56 16.54
N GLU A 460 -29.88 5.64 16.22
CA GLU A 460 -30.52 6.90 15.81
C GLU A 460 -30.61 7.91 16.96
N LEU A 461 -30.73 7.44 18.20
CA LEU A 461 -30.61 8.29 19.39
C LEU A 461 -29.21 8.93 19.50
N LYS A 462 -28.15 8.17 19.20
CA LYS A 462 -26.76 8.60 19.36
C LYS A 462 -26.18 9.35 18.17
N PHE A 463 -26.53 8.94 16.95
CA PHE A 463 -25.94 9.46 15.70
C PHE A 463 -26.93 10.26 14.85
N GLY A 464 -28.20 10.27 15.20
CA GLY A 464 -29.28 10.88 14.44
C GLY A 464 -29.96 9.93 13.46
N PRO A 465 -31.14 10.33 12.94
CA PRO A 465 -31.95 9.49 12.04
C PRO A 465 -31.20 9.06 10.78
N GLY A 466 -31.33 7.80 10.39
CA GLY A 466 -30.75 7.26 9.15
C GLY A 466 -29.22 7.07 9.18
N ALA A 467 -28.60 7.08 10.36
CA ALA A 467 -27.15 6.89 10.49
C ALA A 467 -26.65 5.56 9.92
N ILE A 468 -27.46 4.49 9.96
CA ILE A 468 -27.10 3.19 9.40
C ILE A 468 -26.98 3.28 7.88
N GLU A 469 -27.93 3.94 7.22
CA GLU A 469 -28.04 4.04 5.77
C GLU A 469 -27.11 5.09 5.16
N ASN A 470 -26.74 6.12 5.92
CA ASN A 470 -25.95 7.26 5.43
C ASN A 470 -24.56 7.30 6.08
N PRO A 471 -23.58 6.55 5.54
CA PRO A 471 -22.22 6.54 6.07
C PRO A 471 -21.51 7.88 5.86
N GLU A 472 -20.70 8.27 6.83
CA GLU A 472 -19.86 9.46 6.77
C GLU A 472 -18.54 9.23 7.53
N TYR A 473 -17.50 10.00 7.20
CA TYR A 473 -16.23 9.97 7.92
C TYR A 473 -16.33 10.60 9.32
N PRO A 474 -15.41 10.26 10.24
CA PRO A 474 -15.50 10.70 11.64
C PRO A 474 -15.47 12.23 11.83
N ASN A 475 -14.93 12.98 10.87
CA ASN A 475 -14.90 14.44 10.88
C ASN A 475 -15.16 15.03 9.48
N PRO A 476 -16.44 15.26 9.14
CA PRO A 476 -16.86 15.75 7.82
C PRO A 476 -16.37 17.17 7.49
N ASP A 477 -16.03 17.96 8.51
CA ASP A 477 -15.49 19.32 8.33
C ASP A 477 -14.05 19.28 7.80
N VAL A 478 -13.30 18.23 8.15
CA VAL A 478 -11.95 17.99 7.64
C VAL A 478 -12.00 17.26 6.30
N LYS A 479 -12.81 16.20 6.21
CA LYS A 479 -12.95 15.40 5.00
C LYS A 479 -14.28 14.67 4.94
N ARG A 480 -14.99 14.79 3.81
CA ARG A 480 -16.27 14.09 3.57
C ARG A 480 -16.09 12.83 2.75
N LEU A 481 -16.89 11.81 3.04
CA LEU A 481 -16.92 10.57 2.26
C LEU A 481 -17.37 10.82 0.82
N GLY A 482 -18.31 11.74 0.60
CA GLY A 482 -18.82 12.08 -0.74
C GLY A 482 -17.82 12.83 -1.65
N GLN A 483 -16.67 13.25 -1.12
CA GLN A 483 -15.62 13.92 -1.90
C GLN A 483 -14.53 12.97 -2.41
N ASP A 484 -14.59 11.68 -2.05
CA ASP A 484 -13.57 10.67 -2.34
C ASP A 484 -13.85 9.81 -3.58
#